data_AF-A0A9C8L9I2-F1
#
_entry.id   AF-A0A9C8L9I2-F1
#
_cell.length_a   1.000
_cell.length_b   1.000
_cell.length_c   1.000
_cell.angle_alpha   90.00
_cell.angle_beta   90.00
_cell.angle_gamma   90.00
#
_symmetry.space_group_name_H-M   'P 1'
#
loop_
_entity.id
_entity.type
_entity.pdbx_description
1 polymer ?
#
loop_
_entity_poly.entity_id
_entity_poly.type
_entity_poly.pdbx_seq_one_letter_code
_entity_poly.pdbx_strand_id
1 'polypeptide(L)'
;MRKKRSRKNIEHTIDSPTYMAEMLTRIAAQAESGDVFDVIIEILQRSASLRDEPEFADFYLDPRQTLEASARHFPPLQSQMKRALEKEERLDPAKYDDYRIAVLDDMETPQLRQQLLHRLERYISRQKRKRRHDMSKIESALLVKIFLGQEGNELLEGKKPLPLGLYALVTVIYEESFDRAMVTVEDARDIIDDDLYNLWRARYHEGDMALIDATLEQIGALAELEARIASDPALSIAWQRQTSHLVEEFQLEIISMWPDIDHHFFTSEEIKLALDRMERRYLSKPWSLSRYIAPLAMVNLVVCFRDTLTEIMTPQRMVDLSDELQALGQRCLTSDDDQLRPLAAYVQAAIHYLDEGPPARNPVIGTLYLTQGFHAVASDPDVLNPRLRQVLKRMRKSRFMRKMMMKYQLGLTNDE
;
A
#
# COMPACT_ATOMS: atom_id res chain seq x y z
N MET A 1 23.41 -70.15 21.71
CA MET A 1 23.10 -68.95 22.52
C MET A 1 23.35 -67.69 21.69
N ARG A 2 22.30 -67.08 21.12
CA ARG A 2 22.40 -65.81 20.37
C ARG A 2 22.27 -64.65 21.37
N LYS A 3 23.34 -63.86 21.54
CA LYS A 3 23.33 -62.62 22.32
C LYS A 3 22.36 -61.61 21.66
N LYS A 4 21.19 -61.40 22.27
CA LYS A 4 20.31 -60.27 21.96
C LYS A 4 21.05 -58.98 22.31
N ARG A 5 21.52 -58.24 21.30
CA ARG A 5 21.95 -56.86 21.45
C ARG A 5 20.71 -56.03 21.79
N SER A 6 20.63 -55.62 23.06
CA SER A 6 19.72 -54.57 23.51
C SER A 6 20.08 -53.29 22.76
N ARG A 7 19.28 -52.94 21.75
CA ARG A 7 19.25 -51.58 21.22
C ARG A 7 18.54 -50.74 22.27
N LYS A 8 19.31 -50.05 23.12
CA LYS A 8 18.83 -48.88 23.84
C LYS A 8 18.48 -47.84 22.78
N ASN A 9 17.22 -47.76 22.40
CA ASN A 9 16.67 -46.52 21.86
C ASN A 9 16.71 -45.54 23.04
N ILE A 10 17.60 -44.56 22.98
CA ILE A 10 17.50 -43.38 23.83
C ILE A 10 16.31 -42.60 23.26
N GLU A 11 15.13 -42.87 23.79
CA GLU A 11 14.00 -41.96 23.66
C GLU A 11 14.41 -40.70 24.43
N HIS A 12 14.78 -39.64 23.71
CA HIS A 12 14.82 -38.30 24.28
C HIS A 12 13.37 -37.87 24.54
N THR A 13 12.78 -38.38 25.61
CA THR A 13 11.60 -37.77 26.22
C THR A 13 12.03 -36.41 26.74
N ILE A 14 11.47 -35.34 26.15
CA ILE A 14 11.66 -33.96 26.61
C ILE A 14 10.97 -33.81 27.98
N ASP A 15 11.67 -34.18 29.04
CA ASP A 15 11.30 -33.78 30.39
C ASP A 15 11.61 -32.29 30.55
N SER A 16 10.54 -31.51 30.70
CA SER A 16 10.53 -30.04 30.71
C SER A 16 11.64 -29.41 31.57
N PRO A 17 11.90 -29.86 32.81
CA PRO A 17 12.88 -29.21 33.68
C PRO A 17 14.33 -29.46 33.21
N THR A 18 14.64 -30.68 32.78
CA THR A 18 15.98 -31.07 32.32
C THR A 18 16.32 -30.38 31.01
N TYR A 19 15.36 -30.33 30.08
CA TYR A 19 15.57 -29.67 28.80
C TYR A 19 15.69 -28.14 28.94
N MET A 20 14.92 -27.52 29.84
CA MET A 20 15.06 -26.11 30.18
C MET A 20 16.45 -25.80 30.77
N ALA A 21 16.92 -26.64 31.70
CA ALA A 21 18.25 -26.49 32.28
C ALA A 21 19.35 -26.65 31.23
N GLU A 22 19.24 -27.64 30.32
CA GLU A 22 20.19 -27.83 29.21
C GLU A 22 20.18 -26.64 28.23
N MET A 23 19.01 -26.10 27.89
CA MET A 23 18.88 -24.91 27.05
C MET A 23 19.54 -23.69 27.68
N LEU A 24 19.24 -23.40 28.96
CA LEU A 24 19.84 -22.29 29.69
C LEU A 24 21.36 -22.48 29.87
N THR A 25 21.82 -23.71 30.11
CA THR A 25 23.25 -24.03 30.19
C THR A 25 23.94 -23.82 28.85
N ARG A 26 23.27 -24.14 27.73
CA ARG A 26 23.81 -23.92 26.38
C ARG A 26 23.82 -22.44 26.02
N ILE A 27 22.80 -21.68 26.39
CA ILE A 27 22.78 -20.21 26.24
C ILE A 27 23.92 -19.59 27.05
N ALA A 28 24.12 -20.03 28.31
CA ALA A 28 25.23 -19.60 29.15
C ALA A 28 26.61 -19.98 28.57
N ALA A 29 26.75 -21.20 28.03
CA ALA A 29 28.00 -21.64 27.40
C ALA A 29 28.31 -20.92 26.08
N GLN A 30 27.29 -20.56 25.29
CA GLN A 30 27.46 -19.73 24.09
C GLN A 30 27.84 -18.29 24.45
N ALA A 31 27.36 -17.80 25.59
CA ALA A 31 27.76 -16.51 26.14
C ALA A 31 29.19 -16.45 26.70
N GLU A 32 29.83 -17.57 26.97
CA GLU A 32 31.28 -17.57 27.24
C GLU A 32 32.11 -17.23 25.98
N SER A 33 31.47 -17.25 24.80
CA SER A 33 32.09 -16.93 23.49
C SER A 33 31.54 -15.68 22.78
N GLY A 34 30.56 -14.98 23.38
CA GLY A 34 29.87 -13.79 22.81
C GLY A 34 28.92 -13.14 23.84
N ASP A 35 28.14 -12.11 23.47
CA ASP A 35 27.18 -11.50 24.41
C ASP A 35 25.94 -12.41 24.62
N VAL A 36 25.59 -12.71 25.88
CA VAL A 36 24.37 -13.47 26.24
C VAL A 36 23.14 -12.84 25.60
N PHE A 37 23.08 -11.51 25.56
CA PHE A 37 21.94 -10.77 25.06
C PHE A 37 21.76 -10.97 23.56
N ASP A 38 22.84 -11.08 22.79
CA ASP A 38 22.77 -11.35 21.35
C ASP A 38 22.13 -12.72 21.08
N VAL A 39 22.49 -13.74 21.87
CA VAL A 39 21.89 -15.08 21.77
C VAL A 39 20.40 -15.04 22.11
N ILE A 40 20.00 -14.29 23.14
CA ILE A 40 18.59 -14.12 23.51
C ILE A 40 17.83 -13.41 22.39
N ILE A 41 18.36 -12.30 21.87
CA ILE A 41 17.77 -11.54 20.76
C ILE A 41 17.59 -12.46 19.55
N GLU A 42 18.59 -13.25 19.19
CA GLU A 42 18.51 -14.18 18.06
C GLU A 42 17.40 -15.23 18.26
N ILE A 43 17.24 -15.78 19.47
CA ILE A 43 16.16 -16.74 19.77
C ILE A 43 14.78 -16.06 19.70
N LEU A 44 14.67 -14.82 20.19
CA LEU A 44 13.43 -14.03 20.10
C LEU A 44 13.10 -13.66 18.65
N GLN A 45 14.09 -13.35 17.81
CA GLN A 45 13.91 -13.15 16.37
C GLN A 45 13.46 -14.43 15.67
N ARG A 46 14.08 -15.57 15.99
CA ARG A 46 13.70 -16.89 15.46
C ARG A 46 12.28 -17.32 15.83
N SER A 47 11.71 -16.72 16.87
CA SER A 47 10.32 -17.01 17.28
C SER A 47 9.29 -16.68 16.18
N ALA A 48 9.62 -15.83 15.20
CA ALA A 48 8.79 -15.58 14.02
C ALA A 48 8.37 -16.89 13.32
N SER A 49 9.26 -17.89 13.25
CA SER A 49 8.99 -19.19 12.63
C SER A 49 7.92 -20.04 13.34
N LEU A 50 7.51 -19.65 14.56
CA LEU A 50 6.38 -20.26 15.25
C LEU A 50 5.04 -19.86 14.62
N ARG A 51 4.99 -18.76 13.84
CA ARG A 51 3.80 -18.31 13.12
C ARG A 51 3.19 -19.42 12.26
N ASP A 52 4.04 -20.21 11.59
CA ASP A 52 3.63 -21.30 10.68
C ASP A 52 3.05 -22.53 11.41
N GLU A 53 3.13 -22.56 12.74
CA GLU A 53 2.62 -23.69 13.51
C GLU A 53 1.10 -23.58 13.69
N PRO A 54 0.36 -24.71 13.71
CA PRO A 54 -1.10 -24.71 13.78
C PRO A 54 -1.67 -24.07 15.06
N GLU A 55 -0.88 -23.99 16.15
CA GLU A 55 -1.29 -23.27 17.36
C GLU A 55 -1.25 -21.75 17.19
N PHE A 56 -0.66 -21.22 16.13
CA PHE A 56 -0.57 -19.80 15.87
C PHE A 56 -1.21 -19.41 14.55
N ALA A 57 -1.26 -20.28 13.54
CA ALA A 57 -1.75 -19.99 12.18
C ALA A 57 -3.08 -19.21 12.13
N ASP A 58 -4.04 -19.52 13.01
CA ASP A 58 -5.36 -18.88 13.09
C ASP A 58 -5.46 -17.73 14.11
N PHE A 59 -4.35 -17.35 14.74
CA PHE A 59 -4.31 -16.35 15.79
C PHE A 59 -4.05 -14.96 15.20
N TYR A 60 -5.05 -14.09 15.34
CA TYR A 60 -5.03 -12.70 14.88
C TYR A 60 -5.50 -11.79 16.02
N LEU A 61 -5.02 -10.55 16.00
CA LEU A 61 -5.48 -9.49 16.88
C LEU A 61 -6.85 -8.97 16.42
N ASP A 62 -7.54 -8.24 17.29
CA ASP A 62 -8.82 -7.61 16.93
C ASP A 62 -8.60 -6.62 15.76
N PRO A 63 -9.29 -6.76 14.62
CA PRO A 63 -9.01 -5.96 13.43
C PRO A 63 -9.14 -4.46 13.67
N ARG A 64 -10.21 -4.01 14.35
CA ARG A 64 -10.47 -2.58 14.54
C ARG A 64 -9.50 -1.97 15.53
N GLN A 65 -9.25 -2.65 16.65
CA GLN A 65 -8.25 -2.20 17.63
C GLN A 65 -6.85 -2.13 17.01
N THR A 66 -6.51 -3.07 16.12
CA THR A 66 -5.23 -3.05 15.40
C THR A 66 -5.08 -1.76 14.59
N LEU A 67 -6.08 -1.42 13.77
CA LEU A 67 -6.06 -0.20 12.97
C LEU A 67 -6.01 1.07 13.83
N GLU A 68 -6.83 1.14 14.88
CA GLU A 68 -6.90 2.31 15.77
C GLU A 68 -5.59 2.54 16.54
N ALA A 69 -4.95 1.46 17.03
CA ALA A 69 -3.65 1.54 17.69
C ALA A 69 -2.54 1.93 16.70
N SER A 70 -2.51 1.31 15.52
CA SER A 70 -1.58 1.65 14.44
C SER A 70 -1.68 3.13 14.05
N ALA A 71 -2.89 3.66 13.88
CA ALA A 71 -3.14 5.06 13.53
C ALA A 71 -2.66 6.01 14.65
N ARG A 72 -2.96 5.69 15.92
CA ARG A 72 -2.58 6.52 17.06
C ARG A 72 -1.07 6.68 17.21
N HIS A 73 -0.30 5.64 16.90
CA HIS A 73 1.16 5.60 17.08
C HIS A 73 1.95 5.94 15.81
N PHE A 74 1.29 6.14 14.67
CA PHE A 74 1.96 6.45 13.40
C PHE A 74 2.58 7.86 13.30
N PRO A 75 1.98 8.94 13.84
CA PRO A 75 2.48 10.31 13.62
C PRO A 75 3.96 10.55 14.03
N PRO A 76 4.47 9.97 15.14
CA PRO A 76 5.89 10.02 15.46
C PRO A 76 6.79 9.39 14.39
N LEU A 77 6.44 8.19 13.89
CA LEU A 77 7.19 7.52 12.82
C LEU A 77 7.13 8.32 11.53
N GLN A 78 5.94 8.81 11.16
CA GLN A 78 5.74 9.64 9.98
C GLN A 78 6.62 10.90 10.01
N SER A 79 6.70 11.57 11.17
CA SER A 79 7.55 12.75 11.34
C SER A 79 9.03 12.43 11.17
N GLN A 80 9.46 11.25 11.58
CA GLN A 80 10.84 10.79 11.39
C GLN A 80 11.13 10.43 9.94
N MET A 81 10.19 9.76 9.25
CA MET A 81 10.28 9.47 7.81
C MET A 81 10.40 10.76 6.99
N LYS A 82 9.58 11.77 7.29
CA LYS A 82 9.64 13.09 6.62
C LYS A 82 11.01 13.75 6.81
N ARG A 83 11.57 13.72 8.02
CA ARG A 83 12.90 14.27 8.31
C ARG A 83 14.02 13.50 7.62
N ALA A 84 13.91 12.17 7.53
CA ALA A 84 14.89 11.35 6.82
C ALA A 84 14.87 11.68 5.32
N LEU A 85 13.68 11.79 4.74
CA LEU A 85 13.50 12.18 3.33
C LEU A 85 14.04 13.59 3.04
N GLU A 86 13.77 14.57 3.90
CA GLU A 86 14.31 15.94 3.78
C GLU A 86 15.84 16.00 3.81
N LYS A 87 16.48 15.00 4.40
CA LYS A 87 17.94 14.87 4.49
C LYS A 87 18.53 13.89 3.49
N GLU A 88 17.71 13.28 2.64
CA GLU A 88 18.13 12.19 1.74
C GLU A 88 18.77 11.01 2.51
N GLU A 89 18.34 10.80 3.75
CA GLU A 89 18.82 9.73 4.63
C GLU A 89 17.85 8.54 4.61
N ARG A 90 18.39 7.32 4.69
CA ARG A 90 17.56 6.12 4.89
C ARG A 90 17.02 6.11 6.32
N LEU A 91 15.73 5.79 6.48
CA LEU A 91 15.15 5.59 7.80
C LEU A 91 15.84 4.40 8.49
N ASP A 92 16.29 4.62 9.72
CA ASP A 92 16.81 3.57 10.59
C ASP A 92 15.73 2.50 10.84
N PRO A 93 15.96 1.21 10.50
CA PRO A 93 15.00 0.12 10.70
C PRO A 93 14.49 0.04 12.14
N ALA A 94 15.31 0.41 13.14
CA ALA A 94 14.92 0.41 14.53
C ALA A 94 13.73 1.35 14.81
N LYS A 95 13.50 2.38 13.98
CA LYS A 95 12.34 3.28 14.12
C LYS A 95 11.03 2.62 13.77
N TYR A 96 11.05 1.71 12.81
CA TYR A 96 9.87 0.90 12.52
C TYR A 96 9.61 -0.09 13.66
N ASP A 97 10.66 -0.67 14.25
CA ASP A 97 10.53 -1.53 15.43
C ASP A 97 9.97 -0.79 16.64
N ASP A 98 10.46 0.42 16.93
CA ASP A 98 9.94 1.30 17.98
C ASP A 98 8.43 1.56 17.80
N TYR A 99 8.00 1.79 16.56
CA TYR A 99 6.58 1.97 16.21
C TYR A 99 5.77 0.71 16.51
N ARG A 100 6.23 -0.47 16.06
CA ARG A 100 5.53 -1.75 16.29
C ARG A 100 5.43 -2.09 17.77
N ILE A 101 6.48 -1.82 18.54
CA ILE A 101 6.49 -1.98 19.99
C ILE A 101 5.43 -1.08 20.62
N ALA A 102 5.38 0.20 20.25
CA ALA A 102 4.38 1.13 20.79
C ALA A 102 2.93 0.71 20.49
N VAL A 103 2.66 0.23 19.28
CA VAL A 103 1.33 -0.30 18.90
C VAL A 103 0.97 -1.53 19.72
N LEU A 104 1.89 -2.49 19.83
CA LEU A 104 1.65 -3.73 20.57
C LEU A 104 1.52 -3.51 22.08
N ASP A 105 2.23 -2.53 22.64
CA ASP A 105 2.10 -2.14 24.05
C ASP A 105 0.74 -1.51 24.35
N ASP A 106 0.18 -0.74 23.41
CA ASP A 106 -1.17 -0.18 23.53
C ASP A 106 -2.28 -1.25 23.45
N MET A 107 -2.05 -2.27 22.61
CA MET A 107 -2.94 -3.43 22.47
C MET A 107 -2.76 -4.49 23.56
N GLU A 108 -1.75 -4.34 24.42
CA GLU A 108 -1.38 -5.35 25.40
C GLU A 108 -2.47 -5.50 26.47
N THR A 109 -2.99 -6.72 26.61
CA THR A 109 -3.90 -7.07 27.71
C THR A 109 -3.45 -8.34 28.43
N PRO A 110 -3.82 -8.52 29.72
CA PRO A 110 -3.57 -9.77 30.43
C PRO A 110 -4.15 -10.99 29.71
N GLN A 111 -5.31 -10.84 29.07
CA GLN A 111 -5.97 -11.87 28.29
C GLN A 111 -5.14 -12.26 27.06
N LEU A 112 -4.61 -11.28 26.34
CA LEU A 112 -3.73 -11.51 25.19
C LEU A 112 -2.49 -12.33 25.59
N ARG A 113 -1.83 -11.95 26.69
CA ARG A 113 -0.69 -12.70 27.23
C ARG A 113 -1.06 -14.12 27.60
N GLN A 114 -2.20 -14.32 28.27
CA GLN A 114 -2.68 -15.67 28.63
C GLN A 114 -2.99 -16.53 27.40
N GLN A 115 -3.57 -15.95 26.34
CA GLN A 115 -3.84 -16.68 25.10
C GLN A 115 -2.54 -17.11 24.40
N LEU A 116 -1.55 -16.21 24.34
CA LEU A 116 -0.21 -16.53 23.81
C LEU A 116 0.46 -17.64 24.61
N LEU A 117 0.47 -17.54 25.95
CA LEU A 117 1.01 -18.56 26.84
C LEU A 117 0.33 -19.92 26.63
N HIS A 118 -1.00 -19.96 26.54
CA HIS A 118 -1.74 -21.20 26.30
C HIS A 118 -1.39 -21.83 24.94
N ARG A 119 -1.24 -21.02 23.88
CA ARG A 119 -0.85 -21.50 22.55
C ARG A 119 0.59 -22.04 22.55
N LEU A 120 1.53 -21.36 23.22
CA LEU A 120 2.91 -21.85 23.42
C LEU A 120 2.93 -23.19 24.17
N GLU A 121 2.12 -23.33 25.22
CA GLU A 121 2.02 -24.57 25.98
C GLU A 121 1.46 -25.73 25.15
N ARG A 122 0.45 -25.47 24.32
CA ARG A 122 -0.08 -26.45 23.38
C ARG A 122 0.99 -26.86 22.36
N TYR A 123 1.73 -25.91 21.81
CA TYR A 123 2.84 -26.17 20.89
C TYR A 123 3.91 -27.06 21.54
N ILE A 124 4.42 -26.67 22.71
CA ILE A 124 5.43 -27.44 23.46
C ILE A 124 4.90 -28.85 23.76
N SER A 125 3.66 -28.98 24.22
CA SER A 125 3.03 -30.26 24.53
C SER A 125 2.86 -31.16 23.31
N ARG A 126 2.50 -30.57 22.15
CA ARG A 126 2.44 -31.30 20.87
C ARG A 126 3.83 -31.75 20.44
N GLN A 127 4.84 -30.88 20.55
CA GLN A 127 6.21 -31.21 20.21
C GLN A 127 6.75 -32.35 21.06
N LYS A 128 6.50 -32.37 22.38
CA LYS A 128 6.87 -33.49 23.29
C LYS A 128 6.38 -34.87 22.82
N ARG A 129 5.29 -34.93 22.04
CA ARG A 129 4.69 -36.19 21.56
C ARG A 129 5.22 -36.63 20.19
N LYS A 130 5.92 -35.76 19.45
CA LYS A 130 6.49 -36.10 18.13
C LYS A 130 7.78 -36.89 18.30
N ARG A 131 8.15 -37.69 17.29
CA ARG A 131 9.45 -38.42 17.25
C ARG A 131 10.59 -37.61 16.66
N ARG A 132 10.27 -36.56 15.90
CA ARG A 132 11.21 -35.60 15.33
C ARG A 132 10.79 -34.21 15.80
N HIS A 133 11.73 -33.48 16.33
CA HIS A 133 11.53 -32.16 16.92
C HIS A 133 12.33 -31.14 16.13
N ASP A 134 11.73 -29.98 15.89
CA ASP A 134 12.49 -28.79 15.51
C ASP A 134 12.98 -28.13 16.80
N MET A 135 14.24 -28.38 17.13
CA MET A 135 14.82 -27.91 18.39
C MET A 135 14.85 -26.38 18.46
N SER A 136 15.11 -25.70 17.33
CA SER A 136 15.16 -24.24 17.32
C SER A 136 13.80 -23.64 17.66
N LYS A 137 12.71 -24.17 17.10
CA LYS A 137 11.36 -23.69 17.42
C LYS A 137 10.96 -24.00 18.86
N ILE A 138 11.33 -25.15 19.40
CA ILE A 138 11.05 -25.48 20.81
C ILE A 138 11.77 -24.51 21.74
N GLU A 139 13.02 -24.17 21.44
CA GLU A 139 13.81 -23.20 22.21
C GLU A 139 13.19 -21.81 22.18
N SER A 140 12.83 -21.30 21.00
CA SER A 140 12.10 -20.04 20.87
C SER A 140 10.79 -20.06 21.65
N ALA A 141 10.01 -21.14 21.57
CA ALA A 141 8.73 -21.24 22.27
C ALA A 141 8.89 -21.24 23.80
N LEU A 142 9.90 -21.94 24.30
CA LEU A 142 10.19 -21.98 25.74
C LEU A 142 10.72 -20.64 26.25
N LEU A 143 11.61 -20.00 25.51
CA LEU A 143 12.16 -18.71 25.90
C LEU A 143 11.09 -17.62 25.91
N VAL A 144 10.26 -17.55 24.85
CA VAL A 144 9.11 -16.63 24.82
C VAL A 144 8.14 -16.94 25.96
N LYS A 145 7.88 -18.22 26.26
CA LYS A 145 7.01 -18.60 27.40
C LYS A 145 7.54 -18.06 28.73
N ILE A 146 8.85 -18.17 29.01
CA ILE A 146 9.44 -17.63 30.25
C ILE A 146 9.24 -16.13 30.31
N PHE A 147 9.59 -15.41 29.25
CA PHE A 147 9.55 -13.95 29.24
C PHE A 147 8.13 -13.37 29.24
N LEU A 148 7.15 -14.13 28.75
CA LEU A 148 5.73 -13.79 28.88
C LEU A 148 5.18 -14.06 30.29
N GLY A 149 5.79 -15.01 31.02
CA GLY A 149 5.40 -15.41 32.37
C GLY A 149 5.93 -14.47 33.46
N GLN A 150 5.45 -14.66 34.70
CA GLN A 150 5.94 -13.89 35.85
C GLN A 150 7.43 -14.13 36.14
N GLU A 151 7.90 -15.34 35.84
CA GLU A 151 9.30 -15.77 36.00
C GLU A 151 10.28 -14.91 35.19
N GLY A 152 9.89 -14.47 33.98
CA GLY A 152 10.71 -13.59 33.15
C GLY A 152 10.91 -12.19 33.74
N ASN A 153 9.92 -11.68 34.49
CA ASN A 153 10.01 -10.36 35.13
C ASN A 153 11.00 -10.39 36.30
N GLU A 154 11.01 -11.50 37.04
CA GLU A 154 11.94 -11.72 38.15
C GLU A 154 13.39 -11.85 37.65
N LEU A 155 13.59 -12.55 36.53
CA LEU A 155 14.92 -12.74 35.91
C LEU A 155 15.56 -11.44 35.42
N LEU A 156 14.76 -10.44 35.05
CA LEU A 156 15.23 -9.15 34.53
C LEU A 156 15.22 -8.04 35.59
N GLU A 157 14.96 -8.37 36.85
CA GLU A 157 14.76 -7.40 37.95
C GLU A 157 13.71 -6.31 37.60
N GLY A 158 12.82 -6.63 36.66
CA GLY A 158 11.91 -5.69 36.04
C GLY A 158 10.60 -5.57 36.81
N LYS A 159 10.13 -4.34 37.03
CA LYS A 159 8.79 -4.10 37.61
C LYS A 159 7.64 -4.34 36.63
N LYS A 160 7.95 -4.48 35.34
CA LYS A 160 6.98 -4.63 34.25
C LYS A 160 7.39 -5.79 33.35
N PRO A 161 6.42 -6.49 32.75
CA PRO A 161 6.72 -7.48 31.73
C PRO A 161 7.36 -6.85 30.50
N LEU A 162 8.15 -7.66 29.80
CA LEU A 162 8.74 -7.25 28.53
C LEU A 162 7.65 -6.93 27.51
N PRO A 163 7.77 -5.80 26.78
CA PRO A 163 6.87 -5.43 25.68
C PRO A 163 6.62 -6.57 24.71
N LEU A 164 5.36 -6.76 24.29
CA LEU A 164 5.00 -7.81 23.34
C LEU A 164 5.72 -7.65 21.99
N GLY A 165 6.01 -6.41 21.59
CA GLY A 165 6.73 -6.11 20.35
C GLY A 165 8.19 -6.57 20.29
N LEU A 166 8.77 -7.03 21.40
CA LEU A 166 10.11 -7.63 21.40
C LEU A 166 10.13 -9.08 20.90
N TYR A 167 8.96 -9.74 20.86
CA TYR A 167 8.84 -11.10 20.37
C TYR A 167 8.52 -11.08 18.88
N ALA A 168 9.42 -11.59 18.03
CA ALA A 168 9.21 -11.57 16.59
C ALA A 168 7.96 -12.37 16.15
N LEU A 169 7.58 -13.40 16.92
CA LEU A 169 6.28 -14.07 16.76
C LEU A 169 5.11 -13.07 16.79
N VAL A 170 5.09 -12.19 17.80
CA VAL A 170 3.97 -11.27 18.03
C VAL A 170 4.00 -10.12 17.01
N THR A 171 5.19 -9.65 16.61
CA THR A 171 5.29 -8.64 15.55
C THR A 171 4.79 -9.19 14.21
N VAL A 172 5.11 -10.45 13.85
CA VAL A 172 4.56 -11.08 12.64
C VAL A 172 3.03 -11.23 12.73
N ILE A 173 2.50 -11.66 13.88
CA ILE A 173 1.04 -11.73 14.11
C ILE A 173 0.41 -10.34 13.95
N TYR A 174 1.03 -9.28 14.46
CA TYR A 174 0.56 -7.91 14.30
C TYR A 174 0.52 -7.50 12.83
N GLU A 175 1.61 -7.67 12.09
CA GLU A 175 1.69 -7.29 10.68
C GLU A 175 0.59 -7.97 9.86
N GLU A 176 0.41 -9.29 10.03
CA GLU A 176 -0.64 -10.02 9.34
C GLU A 176 -2.05 -9.65 9.82
N SER A 177 -2.22 -9.29 11.09
CA SER A 177 -3.49 -8.79 11.62
C SER A 177 -3.83 -7.42 11.05
N PHE A 178 -2.82 -6.55 10.89
CA PHE A 178 -2.96 -5.24 10.26
C PHE A 178 -3.35 -5.40 8.79
N ASP A 179 -2.63 -6.23 8.03
CA ASP A 179 -2.95 -6.53 6.62
C ASP A 179 -4.37 -7.08 6.46
N ARG A 180 -4.75 -8.02 7.34
CA ARG A 180 -6.11 -8.56 7.34
C ARG A 180 -7.14 -7.50 7.67
N ALA A 181 -6.86 -6.63 8.64
CA ALA A 181 -7.78 -5.56 9.04
C ALA A 181 -7.99 -4.55 7.91
N MET A 182 -6.93 -4.20 7.18
CA MET A 182 -6.99 -3.33 6.00
C MET A 182 -7.94 -3.84 4.90
N VAL A 183 -8.09 -5.17 4.79
CA VAL A 183 -8.98 -5.81 3.81
C VAL A 183 -10.38 -6.06 4.36
N THR A 184 -10.52 -6.32 5.65
CA THR A 184 -11.79 -6.83 6.24
C THR A 184 -12.64 -5.77 6.93
N VAL A 185 -12.06 -4.61 7.27
CA VAL A 185 -12.78 -3.50 7.91
C VAL A 185 -13.19 -2.49 6.82
N GLU A 186 -14.49 -2.22 6.71
CA GLU A 186 -15.07 -1.37 5.65
C GLU A 186 -14.52 0.06 5.64
N ASP A 187 -14.32 0.66 6.83
CA ASP A 187 -13.81 2.02 7.03
C ASP A 187 -12.31 2.04 7.36
N ALA A 188 -11.54 0.99 7.01
CA ALA A 188 -10.14 0.87 7.41
C ALA A 188 -9.29 2.08 7.03
N ARG A 189 -9.44 2.57 5.79
CA ARG A 189 -8.71 3.73 5.27
C ARG A 189 -9.03 5.01 6.07
N ASP A 190 -10.28 5.19 6.47
CA ASP A 190 -10.70 6.35 7.28
C ASP A 190 -10.14 6.28 8.70
N ILE A 191 -9.93 5.07 9.25
CA ILE A 191 -9.33 4.89 10.58
C ILE A 191 -7.83 5.21 10.57
N ILE A 192 -7.10 4.78 9.55
CA ILE A 192 -5.63 4.88 9.52
C ILE A 192 -5.08 6.12 8.81
N ASP A 193 -5.94 6.90 8.17
CA ASP A 193 -5.62 8.02 7.29
C ASP A 193 -4.82 7.64 6.02
N ASP A 194 -4.77 8.55 5.05
CA ASP A 194 -4.12 8.35 3.75
C ASP A 194 -2.61 8.07 3.86
N ASP A 195 -1.93 8.66 4.83
CA ASP A 195 -0.47 8.55 4.94
C ASP A 195 -0.01 7.13 5.32
N LEU A 196 -0.66 6.50 6.31
CA LEU A 196 -0.37 5.12 6.69
C LEU A 196 -0.88 4.14 5.62
N TYR A 197 -2.02 4.46 4.99
CA TYR A 197 -2.55 3.69 3.87
C TYR A 197 -1.55 3.63 2.70
N ASN A 198 -0.93 4.76 2.36
CA ASN A 198 0.07 4.82 1.30
C ASN A 198 1.34 4.02 1.65
N LEU A 199 1.77 4.03 2.92
CA LEU A 199 2.89 3.19 3.36
C LEU A 199 2.57 1.70 3.21
N TRP A 200 1.37 1.29 3.61
CA TRP A 200 0.91 -0.08 3.45
C TRP A 200 0.88 -0.49 1.98
N ARG A 201 0.33 0.34 1.10
CA ARG A 201 0.32 0.09 -0.35
C ARG A 201 1.71 -0.02 -0.95
N ALA A 202 2.63 0.88 -0.58
CA ALA A 202 4.00 0.91 -1.08
C ALA A 202 4.77 -0.38 -0.74
N ARG A 203 4.53 -0.97 0.44
CA ARG A 203 5.14 -2.24 0.85
C ARG A 203 4.79 -3.40 -0.09
N TYR A 204 3.59 -3.39 -0.67
CA TYR A 204 3.09 -4.47 -1.53
C TYR A 204 3.24 -4.19 -3.02
N HIS A 205 3.73 -3.00 -3.39
CA HIS A 205 3.72 -2.52 -4.76
C HIS A 205 4.36 -3.49 -5.76
N GLU A 206 5.62 -3.90 -5.53
CA GLU A 206 6.35 -4.79 -6.45
C GLU A 206 5.62 -6.13 -6.66
N GLY A 207 5.18 -6.76 -5.57
CA GLY A 207 4.47 -8.04 -5.64
C GLY A 207 3.08 -7.94 -6.27
N ASP A 208 2.36 -6.86 -5.99
CA ASP A 208 1.03 -6.61 -6.56
C ASP A 208 1.10 -6.32 -8.05
N MET A 209 2.03 -5.45 -8.47
CA MET A 209 2.23 -5.15 -9.88
C MET A 209 2.66 -6.40 -10.66
N ALA A 210 3.59 -7.19 -10.11
CA ALA A 210 4.01 -8.44 -10.75
C ALA A 210 2.83 -9.43 -10.93
N LEU A 211 1.91 -9.50 -9.95
CA LEU A 211 0.71 -10.34 -10.05
C LEU A 211 -0.27 -9.80 -11.11
N ILE A 212 -0.46 -8.48 -11.17
CA ILE A 212 -1.30 -7.82 -12.18
C ILE A 212 -0.74 -8.08 -13.58
N ASP A 213 0.55 -7.87 -13.79
CA ASP A 213 1.23 -8.08 -15.07
C ASP A 213 1.15 -9.55 -15.51
N ALA A 214 1.46 -10.49 -14.61
CA ALA A 214 1.34 -11.92 -14.88
C ALA A 214 -0.11 -12.32 -15.22
N THR A 215 -1.10 -11.60 -14.68
CA THR A 215 -2.52 -11.81 -15.04
C THR A 215 -2.81 -11.28 -16.45
N LEU A 216 -2.33 -10.09 -16.79
CA LEU A 216 -2.46 -9.50 -18.13
C LEU A 216 -1.82 -10.38 -19.22
N GLU A 217 -0.73 -11.08 -18.91
CA GLU A 217 -0.08 -12.00 -19.84
C GLU A 217 -0.96 -13.18 -20.24
N GLN A 218 -1.88 -13.58 -19.36
CA GLN A 218 -2.69 -14.80 -19.48
C GLN A 218 -4.10 -14.59 -20.02
N ILE A 219 -4.54 -13.34 -20.15
CA ILE A 219 -5.88 -13.00 -20.65
C ILE A 219 -5.83 -12.62 -22.12
N GLY A 220 -6.89 -12.97 -22.86
CA GLY A 220 -7.05 -12.59 -24.27
C GLY A 220 -7.97 -11.39 -24.47
N ALA A 221 -8.82 -11.10 -23.48
CA ALA A 221 -9.78 -10.01 -23.53
C ALA A 221 -9.79 -9.22 -22.22
N LEU A 222 -9.96 -7.89 -22.32
CA LEU A 222 -9.98 -7.00 -21.16
C LEU A 222 -11.10 -7.36 -20.17
N ALA A 223 -12.26 -7.77 -20.67
CA ALA A 223 -13.38 -8.23 -19.84
C ALA A 223 -13.03 -9.46 -18.97
N GLU A 224 -12.03 -10.27 -19.36
CA GLU A 224 -11.55 -11.38 -18.53
C GLU A 224 -10.77 -10.87 -17.31
N LEU A 225 -10.15 -9.70 -17.38
CA LEU A 225 -9.43 -9.10 -16.26
C LEU A 225 -10.39 -8.79 -15.11
N GLU A 226 -11.54 -8.16 -15.41
CA GLU A 226 -12.57 -7.86 -14.41
C GLU A 226 -13.11 -9.14 -13.75
N ALA A 227 -13.38 -10.17 -14.55
CA ALA A 227 -13.81 -11.47 -14.03
C ALA A 227 -12.74 -12.14 -13.15
N ARG A 228 -11.45 -11.99 -13.48
CA ARG A 228 -10.35 -12.48 -12.64
C ARG A 228 -10.22 -11.69 -11.35
N ILE A 229 -10.30 -10.36 -11.40
CA ILE A 229 -10.28 -9.51 -10.20
C ILE A 229 -11.41 -9.90 -9.24
N ALA A 230 -12.60 -10.26 -9.75
CA ALA A 230 -13.72 -10.69 -8.92
C ALA A 230 -13.58 -12.12 -8.37
N SER A 231 -12.88 -13.01 -9.07
CA SER A 231 -12.82 -14.45 -8.74
C SER A 231 -11.55 -14.88 -8.00
N ASP A 232 -10.45 -14.14 -8.13
CA ASP A 232 -9.18 -14.37 -7.45
C ASP A 232 -9.02 -13.37 -6.29
N PRO A 233 -9.12 -13.83 -5.02
CA PRO A 233 -8.97 -12.95 -3.86
C PRO A 233 -7.61 -12.24 -3.78
N ALA A 234 -6.53 -12.87 -4.23
CA ALA A 234 -5.20 -12.27 -4.17
C ALA A 234 -5.08 -11.13 -5.19
N LEU A 235 -5.55 -11.35 -6.42
CA LEU A 235 -5.60 -10.31 -7.44
C LEU A 235 -6.56 -9.19 -7.05
N SER A 236 -7.70 -9.51 -6.43
CA SER A 236 -8.66 -8.52 -5.94
C SER A 236 -8.03 -7.54 -4.96
N ILE A 237 -7.30 -8.06 -3.96
CA ILE A 237 -6.58 -7.25 -2.96
C ILE A 237 -5.45 -6.45 -3.62
N ALA A 238 -4.66 -7.09 -4.49
CA ALA A 238 -3.60 -6.40 -5.24
C ALA A 238 -4.15 -5.24 -6.06
N TRP A 239 -5.27 -5.46 -6.76
CA TRP A 239 -5.95 -4.44 -7.54
C TRP A 239 -6.46 -3.30 -6.66
N GLN A 240 -7.15 -3.60 -5.57
CA GLN A 240 -7.64 -2.59 -4.62
C GLN A 240 -6.49 -1.73 -4.06
N ARG A 241 -5.36 -2.37 -3.72
CA ARG A 241 -4.16 -1.66 -3.29
C ARG A 241 -3.57 -0.82 -4.40
N GLN A 242 -3.46 -1.31 -5.62
CA GLN A 242 -2.73 -0.56 -6.66
C GLN A 242 -3.62 0.39 -7.46
N THR A 243 -4.96 0.35 -7.34
CA THR A 243 -5.89 1.16 -8.15
C THR A 243 -5.52 2.65 -8.22
N SER A 244 -5.25 3.32 -7.09
CA SER A 244 -4.91 4.75 -7.16
C SER A 244 -3.58 5.01 -7.85
N HIS A 245 -2.61 4.08 -7.75
CA HIS A 245 -1.34 4.17 -8.46
C HIS A 245 -1.56 3.94 -9.96
N LEU A 246 -2.32 2.89 -10.34
CA LEU A 246 -2.68 2.64 -11.73
C LEU A 246 -3.42 3.82 -12.38
N VAL A 247 -4.27 4.53 -11.62
CA VAL A 247 -4.94 5.75 -12.08
C VAL A 247 -3.98 6.94 -12.18
N GLU A 248 -3.01 7.07 -11.29
CA GLU A 248 -1.95 8.09 -11.40
C GLU A 248 -1.07 7.83 -12.64
N GLU A 249 -0.62 6.60 -12.84
CA GLU A 249 0.13 6.18 -14.03
C GLU A 249 -0.67 6.37 -15.31
N PHE A 250 -1.97 6.03 -15.31
CA PHE A 250 -2.85 6.34 -16.43
C PHE A 250 -2.79 7.83 -16.81
N GLN A 251 -2.77 8.73 -15.84
CA GLN A 251 -2.73 10.17 -16.09
C GLN A 251 -1.39 10.64 -16.64
N LEU A 252 -0.29 9.97 -16.27
CA LEU A 252 1.04 10.25 -16.78
C LEU A 252 1.21 9.68 -18.19
N GLU A 253 0.86 8.41 -18.39
CA GLU A 253 1.06 7.70 -19.65
C GLU A 253 0.15 8.20 -20.77
N ILE A 254 -1.07 8.63 -20.46
CA ILE A 254 -1.94 9.23 -21.47
C ILE A 254 -1.40 10.55 -22.03
N ILE A 255 -0.48 11.21 -21.31
CA ILE A 255 0.19 12.43 -21.77
C ILE A 255 1.40 12.08 -22.65
N SER A 256 2.16 11.04 -22.30
CA SER A 256 3.38 10.62 -23.02
C SER A 256 3.05 9.92 -24.34
N MET A 257 2.09 9.00 -24.34
CA MET A 257 1.74 8.14 -25.49
C MET A 257 0.61 8.70 -26.36
N TRP A 258 0.16 9.92 -26.05
CA TRP A 258 -0.88 10.65 -26.78
C TRP A 258 -0.73 10.68 -28.32
N PRO A 259 0.49 10.82 -28.90
CA PRO A 259 0.63 10.89 -30.35
C PRO A 259 0.23 9.59 -31.07
N ASP A 260 0.29 8.45 -30.40
CA ASP A 260 0.13 7.12 -31.00
C ASP A 260 -1.28 6.53 -30.76
N ILE A 261 -2.08 7.17 -29.91
CA ILE A 261 -3.42 6.73 -29.52
C ILE A 261 -4.44 7.74 -30.05
N ASP A 262 -4.87 7.55 -31.30
CA ASP A 262 -5.92 8.37 -31.94
C ASP A 262 -7.30 8.08 -31.35
N HIS A 263 -7.58 8.64 -30.16
CA HIS A 263 -8.88 8.62 -29.51
C HIS A 263 -9.32 10.05 -29.19
N HIS A 264 -10.61 10.32 -29.37
CA HIS A 264 -11.18 11.65 -29.15
C HIS A 264 -12.38 11.54 -28.21
N PHE A 265 -12.12 11.45 -26.89
CA PHE A 265 -13.19 11.35 -25.89
C PHE A 265 -14.02 12.65 -25.78
N PHE A 266 -13.50 13.77 -26.29
CA PHE A 266 -14.19 15.06 -26.31
C PHE A 266 -14.02 15.74 -27.66
N THR A 267 -15.11 16.32 -28.16
CA THR A 267 -15.11 17.14 -29.36
C THR A 267 -14.49 18.51 -29.10
N SER A 268 -13.92 19.14 -30.14
CA SER A 268 -13.36 20.48 -30.00
C SER A 268 -14.37 21.53 -29.53
N GLU A 269 -15.65 21.37 -29.85
CA GLU A 269 -16.73 22.28 -29.40
C GLU A 269 -17.00 22.16 -27.89
N GLU A 270 -16.99 20.95 -27.34
CA GLU A 270 -17.13 20.72 -25.90
C GLU A 270 -15.98 21.33 -25.10
N ILE A 271 -14.78 21.34 -25.68
CA ILE A 271 -13.61 22.00 -25.10
C ILE A 271 -13.71 23.52 -25.20
N LYS A 272 -14.15 24.04 -26.35
CA LYS A 272 -14.38 25.47 -26.56
C LYS A 272 -15.42 26.01 -25.57
N LEU A 273 -16.43 25.23 -25.20
CA LEU A 273 -17.48 25.66 -24.28
C LEU A 273 -16.91 26.17 -22.93
N ALA A 274 -15.88 25.52 -22.39
CA ALA A 274 -15.24 25.98 -21.17
C ALA A 274 -14.42 27.27 -21.37
N LEU A 275 -13.76 27.41 -22.51
CA LEU A 275 -13.01 28.62 -22.89
C LEU A 275 -13.94 29.82 -23.08
N ASP A 276 -15.09 29.59 -23.72
CA ASP A 276 -16.16 30.56 -23.91
C ASP A 276 -16.72 31.04 -22.57
N ARG A 277 -16.95 30.11 -21.62
CA ARG A 277 -17.36 30.46 -20.26
C ARG A 277 -16.31 31.31 -19.57
N MET A 278 -15.04 30.95 -19.69
CA MET A 278 -13.94 31.73 -19.12
C MET A 278 -13.91 33.14 -19.71
N GLU A 279 -14.07 33.27 -21.01
CA GLU A 279 -14.14 34.57 -21.67
C GLU A 279 -15.34 35.39 -21.19
N ARG A 280 -16.55 34.84 -21.28
CA ARG A 280 -17.80 35.56 -20.96
C ARG A 280 -17.87 35.96 -19.49
N ARG A 281 -17.50 35.07 -18.57
CA ARG A 281 -17.63 35.30 -17.12
C ARG A 281 -16.50 36.18 -16.57
N TYR A 282 -15.28 35.98 -17.06
CA TYR A 282 -14.09 36.55 -16.43
C TYR A 282 -13.25 37.45 -17.34
N LEU A 283 -13.17 37.26 -18.66
CA LEU A 283 -12.25 38.07 -19.50
C LEU A 283 -12.93 39.25 -20.22
N SER A 284 -14.25 39.15 -20.44
CA SER A 284 -15.08 40.22 -20.99
C SER A 284 -15.12 41.45 -20.07
N LYS A 285 -15.05 41.23 -18.75
CA LYS A 285 -15.15 42.26 -17.71
C LYS A 285 -13.80 42.93 -17.45
N PRO A 286 -13.64 44.25 -17.63
CA PRO A 286 -12.35 44.93 -17.52
C PRO A 286 -11.77 44.94 -16.10
N TRP A 287 -12.62 44.88 -15.07
CA TRP A 287 -12.24 44.80 -13.66
C TRP A 287 -11.90 43.38 -13.17
N SER A 288 -12.03 42.36 -14.01
CA SER A 288 -11.76 41.00 -13.58
C SER A 288 -10.27 40.76 -13.36
N LEU A 289 -9.93 40.33 -12.15
CA LEU A 289 -8.56 40.02 -11.76
C LEU A 289 -7.97 38.85 -12.56
N SER A 290 -8.77 37.93 -13.12
CA SER A 290 -8.28 36.87 -14.01
C SER A 290 -7.65 37.41 -15.30
N ARG A 291 -7.96 38.66 -15.69
CA ARG A 291 -7.28 39.33 -16.80
C ARG A 291 -5.86 39.73 -16.45
N TYR A 292 -5.45 39.75 -15.19
CA TYR A 292 -4.16 40.28 -14.74
C TYR A 292 -3.34 39.25 -13.94
N ILE A 293 -4.01 38.41 -13.17
CA ILE A 293 -3.42 37.48 -12.20
C ILE A 293 -3.57 36.03 -12.71
N ALA A 294 -2.45 35.42 -13.11
CA ALA A 294 -2.44 34.07 -13.70
C ALA A 294 -2.97 32.97 -12.75
N PRO A 295 -2.62 32.93 -11.45
CA PRO A 295 -3.21 31.94 -10.53
C PRO A 295 -4.73 32.02 -10.45
N LEU A 296 -5.29 33.24 -10.39
CA LEU A 296 -6.73 33.42 -10.34
C LEU A 296 -7.41 33.06 -11.68
N ALA A 297 -6.75 33.35 -12.80
CA ALA A 297 -7.22 32.89 -14.11
C ALA A 297 -7.28 31.35 -14.18
N MET A 298 -6.30 30.66 -13.59
CA MET A 298 -6.26 29.22 -13.52
C MET A 298 -7.40 28.64 -12.68
N VAL A 299 -7.62 29.15 -11.48
CA VAL A 299 -8.73 28.71 -10.61
C VAL A 299 -10.06 28.86 -11.32
N ASN A 300 -10.31 30.02 -11.93
CA ASN A 300 -11.55 30.28 -12.65
C ASN A 300 -11.70 29.45 -13.93
N LEU A 301 -10.58 29.11 -14.60
CA LEU A 301 -10.59 28.18 -15.73
C LEU A 301 -10.95 26.77 -15.29
N VAL A 302 -10.40 26.28 -14.17
CA VAL A 302 -10.78 24.98 -13.57
C VAL A 302 -12.26 24.95 -13.20
N VAL A 303 -12.80 26.04 -12.65
CA VAL A 303 -14.25 26.16 -12.40
C VAL A 303 -15.04 26.05 -13.71
N CYS A 304 -14.63 26.74 -14.78
CA CYS A 304 -15.29 26.62 -16.07
C CYS A 304 -15.22 25.21 -16.64
N PHE A 305 -14.10 24.50 -16.47
CA PHE A 305 -14.00 23.08 -16.87
C PHE A 305 -14.97 22.21 -16.10
N ARG A 306 -15.01 22.33 -14.77
CA ARG A 306 -15.92 21.56 -13.92
C ARG A 306 -17.38 21.79 -14.28
N ASP A 307 -17.78 23.05 -14.48
CA ASP A 307 -19.14 23.36 -14.90
C ASP A 307 -19.46 22.79 -16.28
N THR A 308 -18.47 22.72 -17.17
CA THR A 308 -18.64 22.20 -18.54
C THR A 308 -18.77 20.68 -18.50
N LEU A 309 -17.88 19.99 -17.78
CA LEU A 309 -17.96 18.56 -17.53
C LEU A 309 -19.29 18.16 -16.88
N THR A 310 -19.78 18.95 -15.91
CA THR A 310 -21.10 18.71 -15.29
C THR A 310 -22.25 18.77 -16.30
N GLU A 311 -22.12 19.61 -17.34
CA GLU A 311 -23.17 19.77 -18.36
C GLU A 311 -23.10 18.70 -19.45
N ILE A 312 -21.90 18.33 -19.89
CA ILE A 312 -21.72 17.41 -21.02
C ILE A 312 -21.68 15.94 -20.59
N MET A 313 -21.22 15.63 -19.37
CA MET A 313 -21.13 14.25 -18.87
C MET A 313 -22.48 13.75 -18.35
N THR A 314 -23.37 13.45 -19.30
CA THR A 314 -24.61 12.73 -19.02
C THR A 314 -24.34 11.26 -18.66
N PRO A 315 -25.28 10.54 -18.01
CA PRO A 315 -25.12 9.10 -17.76
C PRO A 315 -24.84 8.28 -19.03
N GLN A 316 -25.47 8.63 -20.16
CA GLN A 316 -25.18 7.97 -21.43
C GLN A 316 -23.74 8.25 -21.88
N ARG A 317 -23.27 9.49 -21.75
CA ARG A 317 -21.89 9.85 -22.12
C ARG A 317 -20.85 9.12 -21.26
N MET A 318 -21.17 8.82 -20.00
CA MET A 318 -20.34 8.00 -19.13
C MET A 318 -20.23 6.56 -19.62
N VAL A 319 -21.34 5.97 -20.08
CA VAL A 319 -21.33 4.63 -20.70
C VAL A 319 -20.52 4.65 -21.99
N ASP A 320 -20.77 5.61 -22.88
CA ASP A 320 -20.02 5.73 -24.13
C ASP A 320 -18.50 5.88 -23.87
N LEU A 321 -18.12 6.68 -22.86
CA LEU A 321 -16.72 6.86 -22.45
C LEU A 321 -16.11 5.56 -21.91
N SER A 322 -16.87 4.81 -21.11
CA SER A 322 -16.45 3.50 -20.60
C SER A 322 -16.22 2.52 -21.75
N ASP A 323 -17.13 2.45 -22.71
CA ASP A 323 -17.01 1.59 -23.90
C ASP A 323 -15.80 1.96 -24.76
N GLU A 324 -15.56 3.27 -24.96
CA GLU A 324 -14.38 3.75 -25.69
C GLU A 324 -13.07 3.41 -24.95
N LEU A 325 -13.03 3.52 -23.61
CA LEU A 325 -11.89 3.09 -22.80
C LEU A 325 -11.72 1.56 -22.83
N GLN A 326 -12.80 0.78 -22.81
CA GLN A 326 -12.71 -0.68 -22.95
C GLN A 326 -12.10 -1.07 -24.29
N ALA A 327 -12.51 -0.41 -25.38
CA ALA A 327 -11.91 -0.61 -26.70
C ALA A 327 -10.42 -0.24 -26.72
N LEU A 328 -10.03 0.85 -26.05
CA LEU A 328 -8.62 1.23 -25.89
C LEU A 328 -7.84 0.17 -25.10
N GLY A 329 -8.34 -0.26 -23.94
CA GLY A 329 -7.67 -1.27 -23.13
C GLY A 329 -7.53 -2.61 -23.86
N GLN A 330 -8.54 -2.99 -24.66
CA GLN A 330 -8.45 -4.18 -25.52
C GLN A 330 -7.37 -4.03 -26.60
N ARG A 331 -7.27 -2.85 -27.24
CA ARG A 331 -6.21 -2.56 -28.22
C ARG A 331 -4.83 -2.66 -27.57
N CYS A 332 -4.65 -2.05 -26.40
CA CYS A 332 -3.41 -2.12 -25.61
C CYS A 332 -3.03 -3.57 -25.30
N LEU A 333 -3.99 -4.38 -24.82
CA LEU A 333 -3.77 -5.78 -24.48
C LEU A 333 -3.34 -6.64 -25.68
N THR A 334 -3.91 -6.39 -26.86
CA THR A 334 -3.63 -7.16 -28.09
C THR A 334 -2.49 -6.58 -28.93
N SER A 335 -1.86 -5.50 -28.48
CA SER A 335 -0.75 -4.89 -29.20
C SER A 335 0.48 -5.78 -29.16
N ASP A 336 1.22 -5.84 -30.28
CA ASP A 336 2.55 -6.46 -30.33
C ASP A 336 3.64 -5.55 -29.73
N ASP A 337 3.28 -4.33 -29.32
CA ASP A 337 4.16 -3.39 -28.63
C ASP A 337 4.16 -3.66 -27.12
N ASP A 338 5.29 -4.14 -26.60
CA ASP A 338 5.50 -4.43 -25.18
C ASP A 338 5.29 -3.20 -24.29
N GLN A 339 5.38 -1.98 -24.81
CA GLN A 339 5.11 -0.75 -24.05
C GLN A 339 3.61 -0.47 -23.91
N LEU A 340 2.79 -0.93 -24.85
CA LEU A 340 1.35 -0.67 -24.85
C LEU A 340 0.58 -1.67 -23.99
N ARG A 341 1.08 -2.89 -23.82
CA ARG A 341 0.38 -3.95 -23.09
C ARG A 341 0.14 -3.63 -21.60
N PRO A 342 1.10 -3.09 -20.83
CA PRO A 342 0.89 -2.69 -19.44
C PRO A 342 -0.22 -1.64 -19.26
N LEU A 343 -0.45 -0.79 -20.28
CA LEU A 343 -1.50 0.22 -20.25
C LEU A 343 -2.90 -0.38 -20.09
N ALA A 344 -3.10 -1.65 -20.46
CA ALA A 344 -4.39 -2.31 -20.26
C ALA A 344 -4.82 -2.29 -18.78
N ALA A 345 -3.88 -2.45 -17.84
CA ALA A 345 -4.21 -2.35 -16.40
C ALA A 345 -4.57 -0.92 -16.00
N TYR A 346 -3.85 0.09 -16.51
CA TYR A 346 -4.11 1.50 -16.22
C TYR A 346 -5.49 1.92 -16.75
N VAL A 347 -5.83 1.49 -17.97
CA VAL A 347 -7.14 1.74 -18.58
C VAL A 347 -8.24 1.04 -17.80
N GLN A 348 -8.07 -0.22 -17.39
CA GLN A 348 -9.07 -0.91 -16.56
C GLN A 348 -9.27 -0.22 -15.21
N ALA A 349 -8.20 0.25 -14.58
CA ALA A 349 -8.29 1.00 -13.33
C ALA A 349 -9.03 2.32 -13.53
N ALA A 350 -8.78 3.02 -14.64
CA ALA A 350 -9.49 4.23 -15.02
C ALA A 350 -10.99 3.97 -15.25
N ILE A 351 -11.35 2.84 -15.87
CA ILE A 351 -12.76 2.41 -16.05
C ILE A 351 -13.43 2.20 -14.69
N HIS A 352 -12.82 1.46 -13.76
CA HIS A 352 -13.36 1.28 -12.41
C HIS A 352 -13.56 2.62 -11.69
N TYR A 353 -12.64 3.56 -11.91
CA TYR A 353 -12.72 4.88 -11.31
C TYR A 353 -13.80 5.78 -11.91
N LEU A 354 -14.33 5.50 -13.11
CA LEU A 354 -15.37 6.34 -13.74
C LEU A 354 -16.67 6.39 -12.93
N ASP A 355 -17.00 5.31 -12.23
CA ASP A 355 -18.20 5.22 -11.39
C ASP A 355 -18.02 5.92 -10.04
N GLU A 356 -16.81 6.36 -9.70
CA GLU A 356 -16.53 7.07 -8.46
C GLU A 356 -16.86 8.57 -8.55
N GLY A 357 -17.96 8.93 -7.90
CA GLY A 357 -18.31 10.32 -7.62
C GLY A 357 -18.83 11.12 -8.82
N PRO A 358 -19.04 12.44 -8.65
CA PRO A 358 -19.58 13.28 -9.71
C PRO A 358 -18.54 13.49 -10.83
N PRO A 359 -18.92 13.44 -12.13
CA PRO A 359 -18.00 13.51 -13.26
C PRO A 359 -17.03 14.71 -13.23
N ALA A 360 -17.51 15.88 -12.77
CA ALA A 360 -16.71 17.09 -12.69
C ALA A 360 -15.58 17.06 -11.63
N ARG A 361 -15.59 16.06 -10.73
CA ARG A 361 -14.52 15.83 -9.76
C ARG A 361 -13.75 14.54 -10.03
N ASN A 362 -14.17 13.77 -11.03
CA ASN A 362 -13.51 12.55 -11.40
C ASN A 362 -12.16 12.87 -12.07
N PRO A 363 -11.03 12.36 -11.53
CA PRO A 363 -9.69 12.69 -12.00
C PRO A 363 -9.37 12.08 -13.37
N VAL A 364 -9.98 10.93 -13.72
CA VAL A 364 -9.85 10.32 -15.05
C VAL A 364 -10.48 11.25 -16.08
N ILE A 365 -11.75 11.61 -15.91
CA ILE A 365 -12.48 12.51 -16.82
C ILE A 365 -11.77 13.87 -16.94
N GLY A 366 -11.36 14.44 -15.80
CA GLY A 366 -10.62 15.70 -15.77
C GLY A 366 -9.33 15.63 -16.58
N THR A 367 -8.57 14.53 -16.43
CA THR A 367 -7.35 14.31 -17.20
C THR A 367 -7.65 14.19 -18.67
N LEU A 368 -8.56 13.30 -19.08
CA LEU A 368 -8.95 13.13 -20.48
C LEU A 368 -9.38 14.45 -21.13
N TYR A 369 -10.19 15.25 -20.43
CA TYR A 369 -10.66 16.54 -20.93
C TYR A 369 -9.51 17.55 -21.13
N LEU A 370 -8.55 17.57 -20.21
CA LEU A 370 -7.42 18.51 -20.23
C LEU A 370 -6.32 18.10 -21.20
N THR A 371 -5.98 16.82 -21.26
CA THR A 371 -4.85 16.32 -22.05
C THR A 371 -5.24 16.18 -23.51
N GLN A 372 -6.41 15.60 -23.80
CA GLN A 372 -6.85 15.35 -25.17
C GLN A 372 -7.41 16.60 -25.83
N GLY A 373 -8.35 17.25 -25.15
CA GLY A 373 -9.16 18.29 -25.76
C GLY A 373 -8.53 19.68 -25.64
N PHE A 374 -8.16 20.06 -24.41
CA PHE A 374 -7.67 21.41 -24.15
C PHE A 374 -6.30 21.68 -24.78
N HIS A 375 -5.36 20.74 -24.80
CA HIS A 375 -4.05 20.99 -25.40
C HIS A 375 -4.13 21.28 -26.92
N ALA A 376 -4.93 20.49 -27.64
CA ALA A 376 -5.16 20.67 -29.07
C ALA A 376 -5.84 22.02 -29.35
N VAL A 377 -6.95 22.32 -28.67
CA VAL A 377 -7.70 23.57 -28.84
C VAL A 377 -6.91 24.80 -28.38
N ALA A 378 -6.11 24.68 -27.31
CA ALA A 378 -5.29 25.79 -26.82
C ALA A 378 -4.06 26.08 -27.69
N SER A 379 -3.72 25.17 -28.61
CA SER A 379 -2.61 25.32 -29.54
C SER A 379 -3.07 25.80 -30.92
N ASP A 380 -4.37 25.75 -31.20
CA ASP A 380 -4.98 26.31 -32.40
C ASP A 380 -5.14 27.85 -32.28
N PRO A 381 -4.41 28.64 -33.09
CA PRO A 381 -4.49 30.09 -33.05
C PRO A 381 -5.82 30.63 -33.57
N ASP A 382 -6.57 29.88 -34.39
CA ASP A 382 -7.81 30.34 -35.01
C ASP A 382 -9.02 30.11 -34.10
N VAL A 383 -8.91 29.19 -33.15
CA VAL A 383 -9.95 28.91 -32.15
C VAL A 383 -9.92 29.90 -30.98
N LEU A 384 -8.74 30.41 -30.61
CA LEU A 384 -8.62 31.26 -29.42
C LEU A 384 -8.80 32.75 -29.72
N ASN A 385 -9.70 33.41 -28.98
CA ASN A 385 -9.75 34.87 -28.93
C ASN A 385 -8.39 35.46 -28.43
N PRO A 386 -7.92 36.61 -28.97
CA PRO A 386 -6.73 37.31 -28.48
C PRO A 386 -6.59 37.43 -26.95
N ARG A 387 -7.70 37.64 -26.23
CA ARG A 387 -7.70 37.76 -24.75
C ARG A 387 -7.35 36.44 -24.08
N LEU A 388 -7.93 35.34 -24.55
CA LEU A 388 -7.63 33.99 -24.07
C LEU A 388 -6.18 33.62 -24.39
N ARG A 389 -5.69 33.90 -25.60
CA ARG A 389 -4.26 33.70 -25.95
C ARG A 389 -3.32 34.40 -24.98
N GLN A 390 -3.62 35.65 -24.62
CA GLN A 390 -2.79 36.41 -23.67
C GLN A 390 -2.82 35.83 -22.25
N VAL A 391 -3.97 35.31 -21.81
CA VAL A 391 -4.09 34.62 -20.51
C VAL A 391 -3.32 33.30 -20.53
N LEU A 392 -3.53 32.45 -21.54
CA LEU A 392 -2.85 31.17 -21.68
C LEU A 392 -1.33 31.33 -21.79
N LYS A 393 -0.86 32.31 -22.56
CA LYS A 393 0.57 32.64 -22.65
C LYS A 393 1.17 33.04 -21.30
N ARG A 394 0.40 33.76 -20.46
CA ARG A 394 0.84 34.11 -19.11
C ARG A 394 0.80 32.93 -18.14
N MET A 395 -0.21 32.08 -18.25
CA MET A 395 -0.29 30.84 -17.48
C MET A 395 0.92 29.96 -17.79
N ARG A 396 1.23 29.70 -19.07
CA ARG A 396 2.43 28.94 -19.48
C ARG A 396 3.75 29.53 -18.94
N LYS A 397 3.85 30.87 -18.85
CA LYS A 397 5.04 31.55 -18.30
C LYS A 397 5.10 31.59 -16.77
N SER A 398 4.00 31.32 -16.08
CA SER A 398 3.92 31.38 -14.62
C SER A 398 4.86 30.36 -13.97
N ARG A 399 5.62 30.79 -12.95
CA ARG A 399 6.44 29.88 -12.13
C ARG A 399 5.59 28.84 -11.41
N PHE A 400 4.34 29.18 -11.08
CA PHE A 400 3.39 28.25 -10.47
C PHE A 400 3.03 27.09 -11.41
N MET A 401 2.76 27.38 -12.69
CA MET A 401 2.51 26.34 -13.71
C MET A 401 3.75 25.51 -13.97
N ARG A 402 4.93 26.14 -14.04
CA ARG A 402 6.18 25.40 -14.18
C ARG A 402 6.43 24.48 -12.99
N LYS A 403 6.15 24.91 -11.76
CA LYS A 403 6.29 24.06 -10.56
C LYS A 403 5.24 22.95 -10.50
N MET A 404 4.02 23.20 -10.98
CA MET A 404 2.97 22.18 -11.06
C MET A 404 3.30 21.14 -12.14
N MET A 405 3.63 21.58 -13.37
CA MET A 405 4.07 20.69 -14.45
C MET A 405 5.38 19.95 -14.10
N MET A 406 6.33 20.59 -13.42
CA MET A 406 7.54 19.93 -12.92
C MET A 406 7.23 18.90 -11.84
N LYS A 407 6.20 19.08 -10.99
CA LYS A 407 5.79 18.01 -10.05
C LYS A 407 5.21 16.79 -10.77
N TYR A 408 4.52 16.99 -11.89
CA TYR A 408 4.07 15.90 -12.76
C TYR A 408 5.23 15.29 -13.57
N GLN A 409 6.26 16.07 -13.95
CA GLN A 409 7.44 15.56 -14.65
C GLN A 409 8.52 14.95 -13.74
N LEU A 410 8.61 15.36 -12.47
CA LEU A 410 9.55 14.81 -11.48
C LEU A 410 9.06 13.48 -10.87
N GLY A 411 7.81 13.07 -11.16
CA GLY A 411 7.38 11.68 -10.99
C GLY A 411 7.99 10.73 -12.02
N LEU A 412 8.58 11.25 -13.11
CA LEU A 412 9.21 10.48 -14.20
C LEU A 412 10.74 10.38 -14.07
N THR A 413 11.33 10.82 -12.95
CA THR A 413 12.79 10.78 -12.75
C THR A 413 13.18 10.45 -11.31
N ASN A 414 12.57 9.40 -10.72
CA ASN A 414 13.15 8.72 -9.57
C ASN A 414 13.40 7.26 -9.94
N ASP A 415 14.31 7.05 -10.88
CA ASP A 415 15.09 5.83 -11.04
C ASP A 415 16.55 6.23 -11.19
N GLU A 416 17.26 6.29 -10.07
CA GLU A 416 18.69 5.97 -9.95
C GLU A 416 18.94 5.20 -8.65
#